data_AF-A0A7S2JL01-F1
#
_entry.id   AF-A0A7S2JL01-F1
#
_cell.length_a   1.000
_cell.length_b   1.000
_cell.length_c   1.000
_cell.angle_alpha   90.00
_cell.angle_beta   90.00
_cell.angle_gamma   90.00
#
_symmetry.space_group_name_H-M   'P 1'
#
loop_
_entity.id
_entity.type
_entity.pdbx_description
1 polymer ?
#
loop_
_entity_poly.entity_id
_entity_poly.type
_entity_poly.pdbx_seq_one_letter_code
_entity_poly.pdbx_strand_id
1 'polypeptide(L)'
;AVAAALWQLDLVPWTPDDKRFLGFWMKNCRDWMVGALACYKTGVVVVPMYDTLGPDVVAYIQQQTLMSTVICSAAELKLLVKSCPFSAVIVTGFVPDELMQKARASGINLHTFAELEAIGQAHLGLGASLPQPASSDLALLCYTSGTTGDPKGAMLSHANILSAIGSASYPGISLIDLDPSGPQEVHISYLPLA
;
A
#
# COMPACT_ATOMS: atom_id res chain seq x y z
N ALA A 1 8.11 8.05 -9.38
CA ALA A 1 6.95 8.94 -9.53
C ALA A 1 6.01 8.83 -8.33
N VAL A 2 5.32 7.70 -8.11
CA VAL A 2 4.28 7.54 -7.07
C VAL A 2 4.71 8.03 -5.67
N ALA A 3 5.91 7.67 -5.20
CA ALA A 3 6.44 8.18 -3.94
C ALA A 3 6.43 9.72 -3.90
N ALA A 4 7.02 10.40 -4.89
CA ALA A 4 7.03 11.86 -4.92
C ALA A 4 5.63 12.47 -4.87
N ALA A 5 4.63 11.87 -5.53
CA ALA A 5 3.26 12.36 -5.48
C ALA A 5 2.61 12.19 -4.10
N LEU A 6 2.82 11.05 -3.42
CA LEU A 6 2.31 10.83 -2.06
C LEU A 6 2.81 11.91 -1.10
N TRP A 7 4.07 12.32 -1.23
CA TRP A 7 4.68 13.36 -0.40
C TRP A 7 4.24 14.77 -0.82
N GLN A 8 4.18 15.05 -2.12
CA GLN A 8 3.78 16.36 -2.65
C GLN A 8 2.33 16.71 -2.33
N LEU A 9 1.45 15.71 -2.30
CA LEU A 9 0.03 15.85 -2.03
C LEU A 9 -0.32 15.64 -0.55
N ASP A 10 0.66 15.38 0.32
CA ASP A 10 0.49 15.02 1.73
C ASP A 10 -0.54 13.90 1.96
N LEU A 11 -0.49 12.86 1.13
CA LEU A 11 -1.42 11.73 1.17
C LEU A 11 -1.04 10.67 2.22
N VAL A 12 0.05 10.85 2.94
CA VAL A 12 0.54 9.90 3.96
C VAL A 12 1.00 10.65 5.21
N PRO A 13 0.15 11.48 5.84
CA PRO A 13 0.52 12.33 6.97
C PRO A 13 0.98 11.50 8.18
N TRP A 14 1.68 12.16 9.11
CA TRP A 14 2.05 11.56 10.39
C TRP A 14 0.80 11.26 11.23
N THR A 15 0.77 10.08 11.84
CA THR A 15 -0.16 9.74 12.92
C THR A 15 0.42 10.14 14.27
N PRO A 16 -0.38 10.15 15.35
CA PRO A 16 0.10 10.42 16.71
C PRO A 16 1.20 9.48 17.21
N ASP A 17 1.37 8.30 16.60
CA ASP A 17 2.37 7.29 16.97
C ASP A 17 3.70 7.45 16.20
N ASP A 18 3.94 8.62 15.60
CA ASP A 18 5.12 8.90 14.77
C ASP A 18 5.32 7.87 13.64
N LYS A 19 4.20 7.50 12.99
CA LYS A 19 4.20 6.65 11.80
C LYS A 19 3.39 7.27 10.67
N ARG A 20 3.68 6.83 9.44
CA ARG A 20 2.89 7.14 8.25
C ARG A 20 2.38 5.81 7.70
N PHE A 21 1.09 5.69 7.44
CA PHE A 21 0.49 4.46 6.95
C PHE A 21 -0.19 4.67 5.60
N LEU A 22 -0.15 3.66 4.75
CA LEU A 22 -0.95 3.60 3.52
C LEU A 22 -1.66 2.25 3.44
N GLY A 23 -3.00 2.31 3.38
CA GLY A 23 -3.83 1.11 3.24
C GLY A 23 -3.87 0.62 1.80
N PHE A 24 -3.87 -0.70 1.60
CA PHE A 24 -4.05 -1.33 0.29
C PHE A 24 -5.23 -2.30 0.37
N TRP A 25 -6.40 -1.87 -0.10
CA TRP A 25 -7.63 -2.68 -0.12
C TRP A 25 -8.01 -3.00 -1.56
N MET A 26 -7.36 -4.03 -2.12
CA MET A 26 -7.50 -4.42 -3.52
C MET A 26 -6.81 -5.76 -3.79
N LYS A 27 -7.14 -6.37 -4.94
CA LYS A 27 -6.43 -7.54 -5.48
C LYS A 27 -5.01 -7.20 -5.93
N ASN A 28 -4.21 -8.25 -6.11
CA ASN A 28 -2.88 -8.16 -6.71
C ASN A 28 -2.94 -7.48 -8.08
N CYS A 29 -2.13 -6.45 -8.27
CA CYS A 29 -1.88 -5.86 -9.58
C CYS A 29 -0.54 -5.10 -9.57
N ARG A 30 -0.18 -4.53 -10.72
CA ARG A 30 0.99 -3.65 -10.87
C ARG A 30 0.97 -2.51 -9.83
N ASP A 31 -0.15 -1.81 -9.73
CA ASP A 31 -0.25 -0.59 -8.92
C ASP A 31 -0.09 -0.89 -7.42
N TRP A 32 -0.53 -2.07 -6.97
CA TRP A 32 -0.25 -2.56 -5.61
C TRP A 32 1.25 -2.63 -5.36
N MET A 33 2.00 -3.28 -6.27
CA MET A 33 3.46 -3.45 -6.14
C MET A 33 4.19 -2.11 -6.21
N VAL A 34 3.82 -1.25 -7.16
CA VAL A 34 4.43 0.09 -7.31
C VAL A 34 4.15 0.96 -6.10
N GLY A 35 2.93 0.93 -5.56
CA GLY A 35 2.55 1.65 -4.34
C GLY A 35 3.33 1.15 -3.12
N ALA A 36 3.44 -0.17 -2.92
CA ALA A 36 4.19 -0.74 -1.82
C ALA A 36 5.69 -0.37 -1.89
N LEU A 37 6.30 -0.45 -3.08
CA LEU A 37 7.69 -0.01 -3.28
C LEU A 37 7.88 1.48 -3.03
N ALA A 38 6.90 2.32 -3.40
CA ALA A 38 6.92 3.74 -3.07
C ALA A 38 6.91 3.98 -1.54
N CYS A 39 6.14 3.19 -0.81
CA CYS A 39 6.08 3.23 0.65
C CYS A 39 7.41 2.79 1.27
N TYR A 40 7.93 1.62 0.87
CA TYR A 40 9.21 1.10 1.38
C TYR A 40 10.38 2.02 1.08
N LYS A 41 10.37 2.73 -0.05
CA LYS A 41 11.42 3.70 -0.37
C LYS A 41 11.42 4.92 0.56
N THR A 42 10.30 5.21 1.22
CA THR A 42 10.09 6.46 1.94
C THR A 42 9.68 6.30 3.41
N GLY A 43 9.75 5.07 3.94
CA GLY A 43 9.43 4.79 5.34
C GLY A 43 7.94 4.90 5.68
N VAL A 44 7.06 4.83 4.67
CA VAL A 44 5.61 4.68 4.90
C VAL A 44 5.32 3.20 5.15
N VAL A 45 4.55 2.91 6.20
CA VAL A 45 4.13 1.57 6.58
C VAL A 45 3.00 1.11 5.65
N VAL A 46 3.20 -0.02 4.98
CA VAL A 46 2.19 -0.67 4.15
C VAL A 46 1.20 -1.42 5.05
N VAL A 47 -0.10 -1.20 4.86
CA VAL A 47 -1.16 -1.92 5.57
C VAL A 47 -2.03 -2.66 4.54
N PRO A 48 -1.69 -3.91 4.19
CA PRO A 48 -2.43 -4.64 3.20
C PRO A 48 -3.72 -5.23 3.82
N MET A 49 -4.79 -5.21 3.04
CA MET A 49 -6.12 -5.69 3.43
C MET A 49 -6.67 -6.53 2.28
N TYR A 50 -7.14 -7.75 2.57
CA TYR A 50 -7.77 -8.58 1.54
C TYR A 50 -8.95 -7.83 0.91
N ASP A 51 -9.12 -7.97 -0.41
CA ASP A 51 -10.24 -7.40 -1.15
C ASP A 51 -11.60 -7.99 -0.70
N THR A 52 -11.57 -9.14 -0.05
CA THR A 52 -12.73 -9.80 0.54
C THR A 52 -13.08 -9.32 1.95
N LEU A 53 -12.24 -8.48 2.59
CA LEU A 53 -12.59 -7.91 3.90
C LEU A 53 -13.79 -6.98 3.77
N GLY A 54 -14.74 -7.14 4.70
CA GLY A 54 -15.89 -6.25 4.80
C GLY A 54 -15.48 -4.85 5.31
N PRO A 55 -16.30 -3.82 5.02
CA PRO A 55 -16.03 -2.43 5.40
C PRO A 55 -15.87 -2.25 6.91
N ASP A 56 -16.54 -3.06 7.74
CA ASP A 56 -16.43 -2.98 9.19
C ASP A 56 -15.02 -3.34 9.69
N VAL A 57 -14.40 -4.37 9.09
CA VAL A 57 -13.03 -4.78 9.44
C VAL A 57 -12.03 -3.74 8.95
N VAL A 58 -12.25 -3.17 7.76
CA VAL A 58 -11.42 -2.07 7.22
C VAL A 58 -11.51 -0.84 8.12
N ALA A 59 -12.70 -0.48 8.60
CA ALA A 59 -12.91 0.61 9.54
C ALA A 59 -12.22 0.34 10.89
N TYR A 60 -12.31 -0.89 11.40
CA TYR A 60 -11.57 -1.30 12.60
C TYR A 60 -10.05 -1.14 12.43
N ILE A 61 -9.50 -1.61 11.31
CA ILE A 61 -8.06 -1.44 10.99
C ILE A 61 -7.70 0.04 10.88
N GLN A 62 -8.53 0.84 10.20
CA GLN A 62 -8.32 2.29 10.06
C GLN A 62 -8.32 2.99 11.42
N GLN A 63 -9.18 2.60 12.36
CA GLN A 63 -9.22 3.16 13.71
C GLN A 63 -7.97 2.80 14.54
N GLN A 64 -7.39 1.62 14.33
CA GLN A 64 -6.17 1.20 15.00
C GLN A 64 -4.92 1.90 14.44
N THR A 65 -4.84 2.06 13.12
CA THR A 65 -3.67 2.66 12.46
C THR A 65 -3.76 4.18 12.34
N LEU A 66 -4.97 4.73 12.44
CA LEU A 66 -5.31 6.12 12.12
C LEU A 66 -4.86 6.53 10.70
N MET A 67 -4.72 5.55 9.80
CA MET A 67 -4.31 5.83 8.43
C MET A 67 -5.37 6.67 7.72
N SER A 68 -4.93 7.71 7.02
CA SER A 68 -5.82 8.67 6.35
C SER A 68 -6.17 8.27 4.93
N THR A 69 -5.38 7.38 4.31
CA THR A 69 -5.41 7.12 2.87
C THR A 69 -5.42 5.64 2.57
N VAL A 70 -6.22 5.26 1.58
CA VAL A 70 -6.30 3.89 1.05
C VAL A 70 -6.16 3.88 -0.46
N ILE A 71 -5.42 2.89 -0.98
CA ILE A 71 -5.42 2.51 -2.39
C ILE A 71 -6.44 1.39 -2.59
N CYS A 72 -7.35 1.52 -3.55
CA CYS A 72 -8.36 0.50 -3.82
C CYS A 72 -8.73 0.38 -5.31
N SER A 73 -9.56 -0.62 -5.66
CA SER A 73 -10.15 -0.73 -7.00
C SER A 73 -11.58 -0.16 -7.02
N ALA A 74 -12.22 -0.19 -8.19
CA ALA A 74 -13.61 0.24 -8.34
C ALA A 74 -14.60 -0.53 -7.46
N ALA A 75 -14.31 -1.80 -7.12
CA ALA A 75 -15.19 -2.63 -6.29
C ALA A 75 -15.28 -2.07 -4.86
N GLU A 76 -14.14 -1.75 -4.26
CA GLU A 76 -14.04 -1.23 -2.90
C GLU A 76 -14.50 0.23 -2.84
N LEU A 77 -14.23 1.02 -3.89
CA LEU A 77 -14.74 2.40 -3.96
C LEU A 77 -16.27 2.44 -3.83
N LYS A 78 -17.01 1.48 -4.40
CA LYS A 78 -18.48 1.39 -4.24
C LYS A 78 -18.91 1.25 -2.77
N LEU A 79 -18.09 0.61 -1.96
CA LEU A 79 -18.33 0.45 -0.52
C LEU A 79 -17.99 1.75 0.23
N LEU A 80 -16.84 2.36 -0.10
CA LEU A 80 -16.39 3.62 0.51
C LEU A 80 -17.34 4.80 0.25
N VAL A 81 -18.01 4.84 -0.90
CA VAL A 81 -19.05 5.85 -1.20
C VAL A 81 -20.19 5.83 -0.17
N LYS A 82 -20.47 4.69 0.46
CA LYS A 82 -21.52 4.59 1.49
C LYS A 82 -21.03 5.08 2.85
N SER A 83 -19.79 4.76 3.19
CA SER A 83 -19.13 5.15 4.44
C SER A 83 -17.63 5.06 4.25
N CYS A 84 -16.95 6.20 4.19
CA CYS A 84 -15.51 6.28 4.00
C CYS A 84 -14.84 6.66 5.33
N PRO A 85 -14.04 5.77 5.95
CA PRO A 85 -13.26 6.11 7.14
C PRO A 85 -11.96 6.87 6.81
N PHE A 86 -11.64 7.02 5.52
CA PHE A 86 -10.40 7.65 5.04
C PHE A 86 -10.64 9.10 4.61
N SER A 87 -9.63 9.95 4.80
CA SER A 87 -9.62 11.33 4.30
C SER A 87 -9.33 11.40 2.80
N ALA A 88 -8.57 10.44 2.26
CA ALA A 88 -8.28 10.35 0.84
C ALA A 88 -8.35 8.91 0.31
N VAL A 89 -8.70 8.77 -0.97
CA VAL A 89 -8.77 7.48 -1.68
C VAL A 89 -8.01 7.60 -3.00
N ILE A 90 -7.15 6.61 -3.26
CA ILE A 90 -6.44 6.46 -4.53
C ILE A 90 -7.03 5.26 -5.25
N VAL A 91 -7.61 5.46 -6.43
CA VAL A 91 -8.15 4.35 -7.21
C VAL A 91 -7.19 3.86 -8.28
N THR A 92 -7.18 2.54 -8.47
CA THR A 92 -6.37 1.83 -9.47
C THR A 92 -7.24 1.24 -10.57
N GLY A 93 -6.63 1.02 -11.74
CA GLY A 93 -7.32 0.47 -12.91
C GLY A 93 -8.47 1.34 -13.42
N PHE A 94 -9.41 0.72 -14.12
CA PHE A 94 -10.58 1.40 -14.68
C PHE A 94 -11.66 1.58 -13.61
N VAL A 95 -12.12 2.82 -13.44
CA VAL A 95 -13.27 3.19 -12.61
C VAL A 95 -14.28 3.92 -13.49
N PRO A 96 -15.57 3.49 -13.53
CA PRO A 96 -16.58 4.20 -14.28
C PRO A 96 -16.75 5.64 -13.82
N ASP A 97 -16.93 6.58 -14.75
CA ASP A 97 -17.07 8.01 -14.46
C ASP A 97 -18.20 8.31 -13.48
N GLU A 98 -19.33 7.59 -13.60
CA GLU A 98 -20.46 7.72 -12.67
C GLU A 98 -20.03 7.43 -11.22
N LEU A 99 -19.20 6.41 -11.00
CA LEU A 99 -18.69 6.05 -9.69
C LEU A 99 -17.69 7.09 -9.18
N MET A 100 -16.81 7.59 -10.04
CA MET A 100 -15.87 8.68 -9.70
C MET A 100 -16.62 9.95 -9.28
N GLN A 101 -17.65 10.34 -10.02
CA GLN A 101 -18.50 11.49 -9.71
C GLN A 101 -19.23 11.30 -8.39
N LYS A 102 -19.81 10.11 -8.16
CA LYS A 102 -20.52 9.80 -6.92
C LYS A 102 -19.59 9.83 -5.70
N ALA A 103 -18.37 9.32 -5.83
CA ALA A 103 -17.37 9.37 -4.77
C ALA A 103 -16.97 10.82 -4.41
N ARG A 104 -16.68 11.65 -5.42
CA ARG A 104 -16.39 13.08 -5.21
C ARG A 104 -17.57 13.82 -4.60
N ALA A 105 -18.79 13.56 -5.06
CA ALA A 105 -20.02 14.14 -4.49
C ALA A 105 -20.28 13.70 -3.04
N SER A 106 -19.71 12.57 -2.61
CA SER A 106 -19.76 12.09 -1.23
C SER A 106 -18.65 12.69 -0.34
N GLY A 107 -17.90 13.67 -0.86
CA GLY A 107 -16.84 14.36 -0.13
C GLY A 107 -15.50 13.62 -0.08
N ILE A 108 -15.34 12.52 -0.81
CA ILE A 108 -14.08 11.77 -0.86
C ILE A 108 -13.04 12.58 -1.65
N ASN A 109 -11.90 12.88 -1.03
CA ASN A 109 -10.73 13.38 -1.76
C ASN A 109 -10.15 12.24 -2.61
N LEU A 110 -10.48 12.26 -3.90
CA LEU A 110 -10.29 11.13 -4.80
C LEU A 110 -9.21 11.42 -5.84
N HIS A 111 -8.20 10.57 -5.86
CA HIS A 111 -7.12 10.58 -6.84
C HIS A 111 -7.10 9.28 -7.64
N THR A 112 -6.62 9.34 -8.89
CA THR A 112 -6.29 8.12 -9.65
C THR A 112 -4.81 7.78 -9.52
N PHE A 113 -4.46 6.50 -9.62
CA PHE A 113 -3.06 6.08 -9.61
C PHE A 113 -2.27 6.71 -10.75
N ALA A 114 -2.90 6.88 -11.93
CA ALA A 114 -2.31 7.57 -13.07
C ALA A 114 -2.04 9.06 -12.80
N GLU A 115 -2.91 9.75 -12.06
CA GLU A 115 -2.65 11.12 -11.60
C GLU A 115 -1.41 11.18 -10.70
N LEU A 116 -1.27 10.24 -9.76
CA LEU A 116 -0.08 10.15 -8.91
C LEU A 116 1.19 9.91 -9.74
N GLU A 117 1.14 9.05 -10.76
CA GLU A 117 2.28 8.85 -11.66
C GLU A 117 2.63 10.14 -12.41
N ALA A 118 1.65 10.85 -12.96
CA ALA A 118 1.87 12.10 -13.69
C ALA A 118 2.42 13.23 -12.81
N ILE A 119 1.80 13.46 -11.63
CA ILE A 119 2.24 14.45 -10.65
C ILE A 119 3.65 14.11 -10.19
N GLY A 120 3.87 12.84 -9.82
CA GLY A 120 5.16 12.37 -9.34
C GLY A 120 6.25 12.55 -10.38
N GLN A 121 5.96 12.27 -11.66
CA GLN A 121 6.91 12.44 -12.77
C GLN A 121 7.32 13.91 -12.94
N ALA A 122 6.39 14.84 -12.85
CA ALA A 122 6.67 16.27 -12.93
C ALA A 122 7.56 16.77 -11.76
N HIS A 123 7.58 16.06 -10.63
CA HIS A 123 8.31 16.45 -9.42
C HIS A 123 9.63 15.68 -9.21
N LEU A 124 9.97 14.69 -10.06
CA LEU A 124 11.22 13.92 -9.93
C LEU A 124 12.49 14.77 -10.04
N GLY A 125 12.45 15.87 -10.79
CA GLY A 125 13.59 16.77 -11.00
C GLY A 125 13.72 17.90 -9.99
N LEU A 126 12.81 18.02 -9.02
CA LEU A 126 12.72 19.19 -8.13
C LEU A 126 13.59 19.09 -6.86
N GLY A 127 14.45 18.06 -6.75
CA GLY A 127 15.49 18.01 -5.71
C GLY A 127 15.00 17.82 -4.27
N ALA A 128 13.72 17.58 -4.03
CA ALA A 128 13.23 17.21 -2.71
C ALA A 128 13.77 15.80 -2.35
N SER A 129 14.67 15.74 -1.37
CA SER A 129 15.14 14.47 -0.82
C SER A 129 13.97 13.80 -0.10
N LEU A 130 13.44 12.73 -0.69
CA LEU A 130 12.49 11.89 0.01
C LEU A 130 13.17 11.26 1.24
N PRO A 131 12.44 11.10 2.37
CA PRO A 131 13.01 10.44 3.54
C PRO A 131 13.48 9.03 3.22
N GLN A 132 14.54 8.61 3.90
CA GLN A 132 15.04 7.25 3.81
C GLN A 132 14.78 6.53 5.14
N PRO A 133 14.15 5.34 5.11
CA PRO A 133 13.91 4.59 6.33
C PRO A 133 15.19 3.95 6.87
N ALA A 134 15.25 3.79 8.18
CA ALA A 134 16.20 2.90 8.83
C ALA A 134 15.74 1.43 8.71
N SER A 135 16.69 0.50 8.81
CA SER A 135 16.37 -0.94 8.74
C SER A 135 15.47 -1.42 9.90
N SER A 136 15.51 -0.73 11.04
CA SER A 136 14.65 -0.99 12.20
C SER A 136 13.23 -0.42 12.07
N ASP A 137 12.98 0.45 11.09
CA ASP A 137 11.68 1.08 10.94
C ASP A 137 10.63 0.06 10.50
N LEU A 138 9.39 0.28 10.97
CA LEU A 138 8.24 -0.52 10.57
C LEU A 138 7.99 -0.33 9.07
N ALA A 139 7.94 -1.42 8.30
CA ALA A 139 7.71 -1.39 6.87
C ALA A 139 6.31 -1.89 6.50
N LEU A 140 5.83 -2.90 7.24
CA LEU A 140 4.62 -3.63 6.91
C LEU A 140 3.84 -3.99 8.18
N LEU A 141 2.53 -3.78 8.15
CA LEU A 141 1.61 -4.14 9.23
C LEU A 141 0.51 -5.05 8.68
N CYS A 142 0.72 -6.37 8.79
CA CYS A 142 -0.21 -7.37 8.26
C CYS A 142 -1.24 -7.78 9.31
N TYR A 143 -2.52 -7.57 9.03
CA TYR A 143 -3.58 -8.02 9.93
C TYR A 143 -3.89 -9.51 9.74
N THR A 144 -3.96 -10.23 10.86
CA THR A 144 -4.26 -11.66 10.87
C THR A 144 -5.52 -11.93 11.69
N SER A 145 -6.32 -12.92 11.30
CA SER A 145 -7.42 -13.40 12.13
C SER A 145 -6.85 -14.03 13.40
N GLY A 146 -6.97 -13.30 14.52
CA GLY A 146 -6.57 -13.84 15.81
C GLY A 146 -7.39 -15.09 16.13
N THR A 147 -6.81 -16.05 16.87
CA THR A 147 -7.50 -17.29 17.24
C THR A 147 -8.68 -17.10 18.19
N THR A 148 -8.87 -15.89 18.75
CA THR A 148 -9.83 -15.61 19.83
C THR A 148 -10.45 -14.19 19.80
N GLY A 149 -10.38 -13.43 18.70
CA GLY A 149 -10.96 -12.08 18.68
C GLY A 149 -10.62 -11.25 17.44
N ASP A 150 -10.71 -9.93 17.60
CA ASP A 150 -10.46 -8.96 16.53
C ASP A 150 -9.08 -9.12 15.88
N PRO A 151 -8.95 -8.79 14.58
CA PRO A 151 -7.68 -8.91 13.87
C PRO A 151 -6.54 -8.14 14.56
N LYS A 152 -5.34 -8.71 14.54
CA LYS A 152 -4.13 -8.09 15.10
C LYS A 152 -3.11 -7.81 14.02
N GLY A 153 -2.50 -6.62 14.06
CA GLY A 153 -1.46 -6.21 13.14
C GLY A 153 -0.09 -6.79 13.53
N ALA A 154 0.42 -7.72 12.74
CA ALA A 154 1.79 -8.21 12.82
C ALA A 154 2.75 -7.14 12.28
N MET A 155 3.60 -6.61 13.16
CA MET A 155 4.57 -5.57 12.84
C MET A 155 5.84 -6.16 12.26
N LEU A 156 6.21 -5.76 11.04
CA LEU A 156 7.41 -6.21 10.35
C LEU A 156 8.28 -5.03 9.93
N SER A 157 9.52 -5.02 10.43
CA SER A 157 10.51 -4.01 10.06
C SER A 157 11.09 -4.26 8.66
N HIS A 158 11.75 -3.24 8.10
CA HIS A 158 12.55 -3.40 6.88
C HIS A 158 13.57 -4.55 6.99
N ALA A 159 14.25 -4.68 8.14
CA ALA A 159 15.19 -5.76 8.40
C ALA A 159 14.52 -7.15 8.39
N ASN A 160 13.27 -7.27 8.89
CA ASN A 160 12.54 -8.54 8.81
C ASN A 160 12.27 -8.95 7.35
N ILE A 161 11.82 -8.00 6.51
CA ILE A 161 11.54 -8.25 5.09
C ILE A 161 12.83 -8.65 4.36
N LEU A 162 13.92 -7.89 4.56
CA LEU A 162 15.22 -8.18 3.93
C LEU A 162 15.80 -9.52 4.39
N SER A 163 15.63 -9.89 5.66
CA SER A 163 16.07 -11.20 6.17
C SER A 163 15.32 -12.35 5.48
N ALA A 164 14.01 -12.20 5.24
CA ALA A 164 13.22 -13.20 4.54
C ALA A 164 13.65 -13.35 3.07
N ILE A 165 13.84 -12.23 2.36
CA ILE A 165 14.33 -12.22 0.98
C ILE A 165 15.73 -12.84 0.92
N GLY A 166 16.65 -12.42 1.79
CA GLY A 166 18.01 -12.94 1.85
C GLY A 166 18.06 -14.45 2.10
N SER A 167 17.12 -14.99 2.89
CA SER A 167 17.00 -16.42 3.14
C SER A 167 16.46 -17.17 1.91
N ALA A 168 15.49 -16.60 1.19
CA ALA A 168 14.92 -17.19 -0.02
C ALA A 168 15.92 -17.25 -1.19
N SER A 169 16.96 -16.40 -1.15
CA SER A 169 18.03 -16.32 -2.15
C SER A 169 19.35 -16.94 -1.69
N TYR A 170 19.36 -17.64 -0.56
CA TYR A 170 20.58 -18.20 0.01
C TYR A 170 21.04 -19.43 -0.80
N PRO A 171 22.32 -19.51 -1.22
CA PRO A 171 22.85 -20.66 -1.94
C PRO A 171 22.63 -21.97 -1.17
N GLY A 172 21.98 -22.95 -1.81
CA GLY A 172 21.66 -24.26 -1.22
C GLY A 172 20.27 -24.39 -0.60
N ILE A 173 19.53 -23.28 -0.44
CA ILE A 173 18.11 -23.26 -0.03
C ILE A 173 17.26 -22.51 -1.09
N SER A 174 17.91 -21.83 -2.05
CA SER A 174 17.29 -20.92 -3.01
C SER A 174 15.96 -21.42 -3.57
N LEU A 175 14.90 -20.71 -3.23
CA LEU A 175 13.58 -20.87 -3.85
C LEU A 175 13.46 -20.02 -5.12
N ILE A 176 14.39 -19.08 -5.32
CA ILE A 176 14.48 -18.13 -6.42
C ILE A 176 15.95 -18.00 -6.79
N ASP A 177 16.30 -18.19 -8.07
CA ASP A 177 17.64 -17.87 -8.57
C ASP A 177 17.74 -16.37 -8.86
N LEU A 178 18.65 -15.69 -8.17
CA LEU A 178 18.93 -14.27 -8.40
C LEU A 178 20.14 -14.04 -9.29
N ASP A 179 20.75 -15.09 -9.87
CA ASP A 179 21.87 -14.95 -10.81
C ASP A 179 21.41 -14.16 -12.05
N PRO A 180 21.90 -12.91 -12.26
CA PRO A 180 21.52 -12.12 -13.44
C PRO A 180 22.08 -12.70 -14.74
N SER A 181 23.03 -13.63 -14.65
CA SER A 181 23.61 -14.36 -15.79
C SER A 181 22.94 -15.71 -16.05
N GLY A 182 22.05 -16.14 -15.16
CA GLY A 182 21.24 -17.35 -15.29
C GLY A 182 20.06 -17.20 -16.27
N PRO A 183 19.34 -18.30 -16.56
CA PRO A 183 18.12 -18.23 -17.37
C PRO A 183 17.07 -17.35 -16.68
N GLN A 184 16.30 -16.57 -17.45
CA GLN A 184 15.21 -15.77 -16.89
C GLN A 184 14.16 -16.69 -16.22
N GLU A 185 14.02 -16.56 -14.91
CA GLU A 185 12.93 -17.18 -14.17
C GLU A 185 11.62 -16.41 -14.37
N VAL A 186 10.52 -17.14 -14.51
CA VAL A 186 9.17 -16.58 -14.60
C VAL A 186 8.35 -17.12 -13.45
N HIS A 187 7.90 -16.23 -12.58
CA HIS A 187 7.12 -16.55 -11.39
C HIS A 187 5.64 -16.17 -11.60
N ILE A 188 4.73 -17.08 -11.26
CA ILE A 188 3.29 -16.81 -11.26
C ILE A 188 2.86 -16.47 -9.83
N SER A 189 2.47 -15.22 -9.61
CA SER A 189 1.88 -14.77 -8.33
C SER A 189 0.37 -14.98 -8.35
N TYR A 190 -0.12 -15.89 -7.50
CA TYR A 190 -1.55 -16.23 -7.38
C TYR A 190 -2.09 -16.11 -5.95
N LEU A 191 -1.22 -16.13 -4.94
CA LEU A 191 -1.60 -15.85 -3.56
C LEU A 191 -1.81 -14.34 -3.36
N PRO A 192 -2.79 -13.92 -2.56
CA PRO A 192 -2.98 -12.50 -2.27
C PRO A 192 -1.73 -11.87 -1.65
N LEU A 193 -1.48 -10.62 -1.99
CA LEU A 193 -0.40 -9.81 -1.42
C LEU A 193 -0.73 -9.23 -0.03
N ALA A 194 -1.92 -9.57 0.50
CA ALA A 194 -2.39 -9.22 1.83
C ALA A 194 -2.33 -10.41 2.80
#